data_AF-A0A3D9IX27-F1
#
_entry.id   AF-A0A3D9IX27-F1
#
_cell.length_a   1.000
_cell.length_b   1.000
_cell.length_c   1.000
_cell.angle_alpha   90.00
_cell.angle_beta   90.00
_cell.angle_gamma   90.00
#
_symmetry.space_group_name_H-M   'P 1'
#
loop_
_entity.id
_entity.type
_entity.pdbx_description
1 polymer ?
#
loop_
_entity_poly.entity_id
_entity_poly.type
_entity_poly.pdbx_seq_one_letter_code
_entity_poly.pdbx_strand_id
1 'polypeptide(L)' 'MEKNRGFVVIVIPLSEVKKFIAIDLVGGTLLYYLLKLPLHSMIAATAGSMVGPYLIRLSMKRGKKK' A
#
# COMPACT_ATOMS: atom_id res chain seq x y z
N MET A 1 8.84 -43.59 -0.69
CA MET A 1 8.00 -42.62 -1.41
C MET A 1 8.60 -41.24 -1.23
N GLU A 2 9.28 -40.76 -2.26
CA GLU A 2 10.00 -39.48 -2.27
C GLU A 2 8.98 -38.34 -2.43
N LYS A 3 8.82 -37.49 -1.40
CA LYS A 3 7.97 -36.31 -1.47
C LYS A 3 8.67 -35.25 -2.33
N ASN A 4 8.42 -35.26 -3.64
CA ASN A 4 8.73 -34.15 -4.53
C ASN A 4 7.97 -32.90 -4.06
N ARG A 5 8.61 -32.08 -3.22
CA ARG A 5 8.08 -30.77 -2.83
C ARG A 5 8.35 -29.82 -3.99
N GLY A 6 7.32 -29.56 -4.81
CA GLY A 6 7.43 -28.61 -5.92
C GLY A 6 7.91 -27.24 -5.42
N PHE A 7 8.91 -26.67 -6.10
CA PHE A 7 9.43 -25.34 -5.83
C PHE A 7 8.60 -24.31 -6.58
N VAL A 8 8.08 -23.30 -5.87
CA VAL A 8 7.28 -22.22 -6.48
C VAL A 8 8.12 -20.95 -6.50
N VAL A 9 8.44 -20.46 -7.70
CA VAL A 9 9.11 -19.17 -7.89
C VAL A 9 8.07 -18.10 -8.22
N ILE A 10 7.99 -17.06 -7.40
CA ILE A 10 7.17 -15.89 -7.66
C ILE A 10 8.09 -14.77 -8.14
N VAL A 11 7.94 -14.37 -9.41
CA VAL A 11 8.66 -13.23 -9.97
C VAL A 11 7.77 -11.99 -9.84
N ILE A 12 8.19 -11.05 -9.00
CA ILE A 12 7.53 -9.75 -8.85
C ILE A 12 8.37 -8.72 -9.61
N PRO A 13 7.82 -8.01 -10.60
CA PRO A 13 8.57 -6.99 -11.33
C PRO A 13 8.95 -5.84 -10.40
N LEU A 14 10.20 -5.39 -10.47
CA LEU A 14 10.74 -4.33 -9.63
C LEU A 14 9.93 -3.01 -9.76
N SER A 15 9.35 -2.77 -10.94
CA SER A 15 8.46 -1.62 -11.17
C SER A 15 7.23 -1.63 -10.26
N GLU A 16 6.69 -2.80 -9.93
CA GLU A 16 5.52 -2.93 -9.07
C GLU A 16 5.88 -2.65 -7.62
N VAL A 17 7.05 -3.11 -7.18
CA VAL A 17 7.62 -2.81 -5.86
C VAL A 17 7.87 -1.31 -5.72
N LYS A 18 8.46 -0.66 -6.72
CA LYS A 18 8.70 0.79 -6.72
C LYS A 18 7.40 1.58 -6.61
N LYS A 19 6.36 1.22 -7.36
CA LYS A 19 5.04 1.86 -7.27
C LYS A 19 4.42 1.66 -5.89
N PHE A 20 4.54 0.45 -5.34
CA PHE A 20 4.03 0.14 -4.00
C PHE A 20 4.66 1.05 -2.95
N ILE A 21 5.99 1.13 -2.93
CA ILE A 21 6.76 1.95 -1.99
C ILE A 21 6.45 3.44 -2.18
N ALA A 22 6.39 3.91 -3.43
CA ALA A 22 6.08 5.32 -3.71
C ALA A 22 4.70 5.72 -3.19
N ILE A 23 3.66 4.91 -3.40
CA ILE A 23 2.31 5.19 -2.90
C ILE A 23 2.27 5.17 -1.37
N ASP A 24 3.03 4.27 -0.73
CA ASP A 24 3.09 4.15 0.72
C ASP A 24 3.78 5.36 1.37
N LEU A 25 4.98 5.70 0.89
CA LEU A 25 5.76 6.83 1.41
C LEU A 25 5.09 8.17 1.12
N VAL A 26 4.75 8.43 -0.15
CA VAL A 26 4.17 9.71 -0.55
C VAL A 26 2.75 9.81 -0.03
N GLY A 27 1.91 8.81 -0.31
CA GLY A 27 0.52 8.80 0.10
C GLY A 27 0.36 8.80 1.62
N GLY A 28 1.14 8.01 2.34
CA GLY A 28 1.08 7.94 3.80
C GLY A 28 1.48 9.25 4.46
N THR A 29 2.58 9.85 4.00
CA THR A 29 3.03 11.16 4.51
C THR A 29 2.01 12.26 4.20
N LEU A 30 1.46 12.28 2.98
CA LEU A 30 0.45 13.26 2.59
C LEU A 30 -0.81 13.11 3.46
N LEU A 31 -1.33 11.89 3.61
CA LEU A 31 -2.49 11.60 4.46
C LEU A 31 -2.25 11.94 5.93
N TYR A 32 -1.05 11.67 6.44
CA TYR A 32 -0.69 12.01 7.81
C TYR A 32 -0.87 13.51 8.06
N TYR A 33 -0.33 14.37 7.19
CA TYR A 33 -0.47 15.82 7.34
C TYR A 33 -1.90 16.30 7.06
N LEU A 34 -2.56 15.74 6.05
CA LEU A 34 -3.96 16.07 5.73
C LEU A 34 -4.92 15.73 6.86
N LEU A 35 -4.60 14.75 7.71
CA LEU A 35 -5.42 14.39 8.86
C LEU A 35 -4.95 15.10 10.14
N LYS A 36 -3.64 15.21 10.35
CA LYS A 36 -3.06 15.84 11.55
C LYS A 36 -3.40 17.32 11.65
N LEU A 37 -3.35 18.05 10.54
CA LEU A 37 -3.61 19.49 10.52
C LEU A 37 -5.06 19.83 10.92
N PRO A 38 -6.11 19.24 10.33
CA PRO A 38 -7.48 19.58 10.68
C PRO A 38 -7.99 18.87 11.94
N LEU A 39 -7.59 17.61 12.19
CA LEU A 39 -8.13 16.84 13.31
C LEU A 39 -7.34 17.04 14.61
N HIS A 40 -6.15 17.64 14.55
CA HIS A 40 -5.20 17.76 15.67
C HIS A 40 -4.94 16.44 16.44
N SER A 41 -5.29 15.31 15.84
CA SER A 41 -5.24 13.99 16.46
C SER A 41 -4.14 13.16 15.82
N MET A 42 -3.14 12.84 16.63
CA MET A 42 -2.03 11.98 16.21
C MET A 42 -2.52 10.56 15.90
N ILE A 43 -3.52 10.05 16.63
CA ILE A 43 -4.05 8.71 16.42
C ILE A 43 -4.77 8.62 15.07
N ALA A 44 -5.63 9.59 14.77
CA ALA A 44 -6.34 9.64 13.49
C ALA A 44 -5.38 9.79 12.32
N ALA A 45 -4.35 10.65 12.47
CA ALA A 45 -3.33 10.86 11.45
C ALA A 45 -2.53 9.59 11.17
N THR A 46 -2.07 8.89 12.21
CA THR A 46 -1.29 7.65 12.08
C THR A 46 -2.13 6.52 11.50
N ALA A 47 -3.35 6.31 12.00
CA ALA A 47 -4.25 5.28 11.49
C ALA A 47 -4.60 5.54 10.01
N GLY A 48 -4.93 6.78 9.67
CA GLY A 48 -5.26 7.17 8.30
C GLY A 48 -4.06 7.11 7.35
N SER A 49 -2.84 7.42 7.80
CA SER A 49 -1.64 7.27 6.97
C SER A 49 -1.25 5.82 6.70
N MET A 50 -1.61 4.90 7.59
CA MET A 50 -1.39 3.46 7.38
C MET A 50 -2.46 2.85 6.45
N VAL A 51 -3.72 3.21 6.66
CA VAL A 51 -4.86 2.64 5.92
C VAL A 51 -5.03 3.30 4.55
N GLY A 52 -4.78 4.60 4.45
CA GLY A 52 -5.02 5.39 3.24
C GLY A 52 -4.27 4.89 2.00
N PRO A 53 -2.95 4.63 2.05
CA PRO A 53 -2.21 4.08 0.91
C PRO A 53 -2.75 2.72 0.45
N TYR A 54 -3.20 1.88 1.37
CA TYR A 54 -3.85 0.62 1.04
C TYR A 54 -5.15 0.83 0.25
N LEU A 55 -6.00 1.76 0.70
CA LEU A 55 -7.24 2.11 0.01
C LEU A 55 -7.00 2.72 -1.38
N ILE A 56 -5.98 3.58 -1.52
CA ILE A 56 -5.57 4.15 -2.81
C ILE A 56 -5.20 3.02 -3.78
N ARG A 57 -4.35 2.08 -3.35
CA ARG A 57 -3.98 0.91 -4.17
C ARG A 57 -5.20 0.06 -4.55
N LEU A 58 -6.11 -0.16 -3.61
CA LEU A 58 -7.35 -0.92 -3.85
C LEU A 58 -8.23 -0.23 -4.92
N SER A 59 -8.34 1.10 -4.87
CA SER A 59 -9.12 1.88 -5.84
C SER A 59 -8.52 1.78 -7.25
N MET A 60 -7.19 1.85 -7.38
CA MET A 60 -6.50 1.73 -8.67
C MET A 60 -6.67 0.34 -9.30
N LYS A 61 -6.66 -0.73 -8.48
CA LYS A 61 -6.92 -2.10 -8.96
C LYS A 61 -8.35 -2.28 -9.46
N ARG A 62 -9.34 -1.60 -8.87
CA ARG A 62 -10.73 -1.60 -9.34
C ARG A 62 -10.91 -0.80 -10.62
N GLY A 63 -10.21 0.31 -10.80
CA GLY A 63 -10.25 1.14 -12.00
C GLY A 63 -9.69 0.47 -13.27
N LYS A 64 -8.70 -0.42 -13.13
CA LYS A 64 -8.12 -1.18 -14.26
C LYS A 64 -8.98 -2.34 -14.78
N LYS A 65 -10.11 -2.67 -14.12
CA LYS A 65 -11.03 -3.74 -14.52
C LYS A 65 -12.21 -3.26 -15.38
N LYS A 66 -12.22 -1.98 -15.78
CA LYS A 66 -13.19 -1.40 -16.71
C LYS A 66 -12.57 -1.22 -18.09
#